data_AF-A0A9J7KF42-F1
#
_entry.id   AF-A0A9J7KF42-F1
#
_cell.length_a   1.000
_cell.length_b   1.000
_cell.length_c   1.000
_cell.angle_alpha   90.00
_cell.angle_beta   90.00
_cell.angle_gamma   90.00
#
_symmetry.space_group_name_H-M   'P 1'
#
loop_
_entity.id
_entity.type
_entity.pdbx_description
1 polymer ?
#
loop_
_entity_poly.entity_id
_entity_poly.type
_entity_poly.pdbx_seq_one_letter_code
_entity_poly.pdbx_strand_id
1 'polypeptide(L)'
;MSFLHKPILIQQYFKIVRVGLFPLWPAEGKMGHQQLYWSHPQKFGQDSRSWQVCSNHHGLIRKYGLNKCRQCLHQYAKDIGFIKLD
;
A
#
# COMPACT_ATOMS: atom_id res chain seq x y z
N MET A 1 -9.44 -15.77 -68.79
CA MET A 1 -10.72 -16.15 -68.17
C MET A 1 -10.39 -16.63 -66.76
N SER A 2 -9.98 -15.75 -65.84
CA SER A 2 -10.81 -14.72 -65.17
C SER A 2 -11.91 -15.37 -64.34
N PHE A 3 -12.22 -14.78 -63.17
CA PHE A 3 -13.11 -15.27 -62.10
C PHE A 3 -12.35 -16.00 -60.99
N LEU A 4 -11.49 -15.30 -60.22
CA LEU A 4 -11.86 -14.32 -59.18
C LEU A 4 -12.90 -14.84 -58.18
N HIS A 5 -12.45 -14.86 -56.93
CA HIS A 5 -13.20 -14.47 -55.74
C HIS A 5 -14.11 -15.52 -55.09
N LYS A 6 -13.59 -16.15 -54.02
CA LYS A 6 -14.26 -16.21 -52.70
C LYS A 6 -13.27 -16.53 -51.56
N PRO A 7 -12.33 -15.62 -51.24
CA PRO A 7 -11.56 -15.66 -49.97
C PRO A 7 -12.36 -15.07 -48.78
N ILE A 8 -13.70 -15.08 -48.84
CA ILE A 8 -14.55 -14.38 -47.84
C ILE A 8 -14.81 -15.27 -46.61
N LEU A 9 -14.92 -16.60 -46.76
CA LEU A 9 -15.28 -17.47 -45.64
C LEU A 9 -14.14 -17.73 -44.63
N ILE A 10 -12.88 -17.57 -45.02
CA ILE A 10 -11.73 -17.72 -44.11
C ILE A 10 -11.43 -16.40 -43.36
N GLN A 11 -11.71 -15.25 -43.99
CA GLN A 11 -11.55 -13.93 -43.36
C GLN A 11 -12.69 -13.59 -42.38
N GLN A 12 -13.87 -14.20 -42.54
CA GLN A 12 -14.99 -13.97 -41.62
C GLN A 12 -14.73 -14.64 -40.25
N TYR A 13 -14.04 -15.80 -40.23
CA TYR A 13 -13.64 -16.46 -38.99
C TYR A 13 -12.57 -15.67 -38.21
N PHE A 14 -11.65 -14.97 -38.90
CA PHE A 14 -10.61 -14.18 -38.25
C PHE A 14 -11.08 -12.80 -37.77
N LYS A 15 -12.16 -12.23 -38.33
CA LYS A 15 -12.73 -10.96 -37.85
C LYS A 15 -13.59 -11.10 -36.58
N ILE A 16 -14.12 -12.28 -36.27
CA ILE A 16 -14.89 -12.52 -35.03
C ILE A 16 -13.98 -12.48 -33.78
N VAL A 17 -12.69 -12.77 -33.91
CA VAL A 17 -11.75 -12.81 -32.76
C VAL A 17 -11.16 -11.44 -32.41
N ARG A 18 -11.33 -10.40 -33.24
CA ARG A 18 -10.65 -9.10 -33.05
C ARG A 18 -11.48 -7.98 -32.44
N VAL A 19 -12.80 -8.15 -32.30
CA VAL A 19 -13.68 -7.19 -31.62
C VAL A 19 -14.33 -7.85 -30.42
N GLY A 20 -13.48 -8.25 -29.47
CA GLY A 20 -13.86 -8.61 -28.10
C GLY A 20 -13.23 -7.60 -27.16
N LEU A 21 -14.02 -6.60 -26.76
CA LEU A 21 -13.71 -5.66 -25.70
C LEU A 21 -13.63 -6.41 -24.35
N PHE A 22 -12.40 -6.61 -23.84
CA PHE A 22 -12.02 -6.79 -22.41
C PHE A 22 -12.62 -8.01 -21.62
N PRO A 23 -11.98 -8.53 -20.54
CA PRO A 23 -10.99 -7.86 -19.72
C PRO A 23 -9.64 -8.58 -19.57
N LEU A 24 -8.60 -7.74 -19.45
CA LEU A 24 -7.62 -7.77 -18.36
C LEU A 24 -7.32 -9.18 -17.82
N TRP A 25 -6.30 -9.86 -18.35
CA TRP A 25 -5.64 -10.86 -17.52
C TRP A 25 -5.08 -10.07 -16.33
N PRO A 26 -5.54 -10.28 -15.08
CA PRO A 26 -4.92 -9.63 -13.95
C PRO A 26 -3.48 -10.15 -13.95
N ALA A 27 -2.55 -9.20 -13.94
CA ALA A 27 -1.15 -9.43 -13.67
C ALA A 27 -0.98 -10.49 -12.58
N GLU A 28 -0.02 -11.39 -12.80
CA GLU A 28 0.65 -12.23 -11.80
C GLU A 28 -0.12 -12.40 -10.49
N GLY A 29 -0.76 -13.56 -10.33
CA GLY A 29 -1.39 -13.95 -9.08
C GLY A 29 -0.40 -13.77 -7.94
N LYS A 30 -0.62 -12.73 -7.12
CA LYS A 30 0.21 -12.41 -5.96
C LYS A 30 0.40 -13.69 -5.17
N MET A 31 1.64 -14.19 -5.14
CA MET A 31 2.00 -15.41 -4.43
C MET A 31 1.48 -15.28 -3.00
N GLY A 32 0.76 -16.29 -2.48
CA GLY A 32 -0.05 -16.16 -1.26
C GLY A 32 0.67 -15.47 -0.08
N HIS A 33 1.98 -15.68 0.08
CA HIS A 33 2.81 -14.98 1.05
C HIS A 33 2.71 -13.43 0.96
N GLN A 34 2.71 -12.87 -0.25
CA GLN A 34 2.62 -11.42 -0.47
C GLN A 34 1.24 -10.84 -0.11
N GLN A 35 0.17 -11.65 -0.16
CA GLN A 35 -1.15 -11.21 0.29
C GLN A 35 -1.30 -11.30 1.81
N LEU A 36 -0.57 -12.22 2.45
CA LEU A 36 -0.63 -12.42 3.90
C LEU A 36 0.28 -11.43 4.66
N TYR A 37 1.44 -11.08 4.09
CA TYR A 37 2.37 -10.14 4.69
C TYR A 37 1.74 -8.74 4.80
N TRP A 38 1.69 -8.19 6.03
CA TRP A 38 1.12 -6.86 6.32
C TRP A 38 -0.38 -6.73 5.93
N SER A 39 -1.10 -7.84 5.92
CA SER A 39 -2.53 -7.90 5.59
C SER A 39 -3.41 -7.14 6.60
N HIS A 40 -3.01 -7.11 7.88
CA HIS A 40 -3.79 -6.44 8.92
C HIS A 40 -3.67 -4.91 8.79
N PRO A 41 -4.79 -4.16 8.70
CA PRO A 41 -4.76 -2.71 8.62
C PRO A 41 -4.18 -2.07 9.89
N GLN A 42 -3.05 -1.36 9.76
CA GLN A 42 -2.39 -0.67 10.88
C GLN A 42 -2.69 0.83 10.88
N LYS A 43 -3.96 1.21 10.75
CA LYS A 43 -4.38 2.63 10.76
C LYS A 43 -4.53 3.19 12.17
N PHE A 44 -4.77 2.32 13.15
CA PHE A 44 -5.06 2.67 14.53
C PHE A 44 -4.48 1.64 15.50
N GLY A 45 -4.51 1.94 16.79
CA GLY A 45 -3.91 1.10 17.85
C GLY A 45 -2.49 1.50 18.23
N GLN A 46 -1.89 0.78 19.17
CA GLN A 46 -0.56 1.09 19.69
C GLN A 46 0.51 0.93 18.60
N ASP A 47 0.46 -0.17 17.86
CA ASP A 47 1.50 -0.56 16.91
C ASP A 47 1.45 0.23 15.60
N SER A 48 0.30 0.83 15.28
CA SER A 48 0.18 1.77 14.15
C SER A 48 1.09 3.00 14.27
N ARG A 49 1.59 3.27 15.48
CA ARG A 49 2.38 4.45 15.80
C ARG A 49 3.78 4.00 16.20
N SER A 50 4.73 4.19 15.31
CA SER A 50 6.16 4.09 15.61
C SER A 50 6.77 5.49 15.64
N TRP A 51 7.73 5.69 16.54
CA TRP A 51 8.41 6.97 16.68
C TRP A 51 9.78 6.96 15.99
N GLN A 52 10.16 8.09 15.39
CA GLN A 52 11.38 8.27 14.59
C GLN A 52 12.69 7.90 15.30
N VAL A 53 12.79 8.03 16.63
CA VAL A 53 14.09 7.92 17.32
C VAL A 53 14.30 6.55 17.96
N CYS A 54 13.34 6.01 18.70
CA CYS A 54 13.54 4.74 19.42
C CYS A 54 12.71 3.56 18.89
N SER A 55 11.92 3.75 17.81
CA SER A 55 11.10 2.70 17.17
C SER A 55 10.22 1.87 18.13
N ASN A 56 10.06 2.30 19.37
CA ASN A 56 9.33 1.60 20.40
C ASN A 56 7.87 2.05 20.36
N HIS A 57 6.96 1.08 20.44
CA HIS A 57 5.53 1.36 20.49
C HIS A 57 5.08 1.71 21.89
N HIS A 58 5.80 1.32 22.94
CA HIS A 58 5.36 1.49 24.32
C HIS A 58 5.66 2.88 24.91
N GLY A 59 4.76 3.37 25.78
CA GLY A 59 4.98 4.59 26.56
C GLY A 59 5.06 5.87 25.72
N LEU A 60 4.32 5.90 24.61
CA LEU A 60 4.17 7.06 23.74
C LEU A 60 3.30 8.13 24.44
N ILE A 61 3.86 9.31 24.65
CA ILE A 61 3.14 10.50 25.13
C ILE A 61 2.61 11.25 23.92
N ARG A 62 1.28 11.32 23.83
CA ARG A 62 0.54 11.93 22.71
C ARG A 62 -0.02 13.31 23.03
N LYS A 63 0.22 13.81 24.24
CA LYS A 63 -0.24 15.13 24.66
C LYS A 63 0.42 16.20 23.80
N TYR A 64 -0.36 17.19 23.38
CA TYR A 64 0.12 18.33 22.57
C TYR A 64 0.72 17.95 21.20
N GLY A 65 0.43 16.75 20.68
CA GLY A 65 0.93 16.32 19.36
C GLY A 65 2.42 15.96 19.32
N LEU A 66 3.10 15.87 20.47
CA LEU A 66 4.55 15.62 20.56
C LEU A 66 4.95 14.22 20.08
N ASN A 67 4.07 13.21 20.25
CA ASN A 67 4.30 11.82 19.86
C ASN A 67 5.70 11.30 20.23
N LYS A 68 6.16 11.58 21.47
CA LYS A 68 7.48 11.17 21.99
C LYS A 68 7.35 10.10 23.07
N CYS A 69 8.33 9.21 23.17
CA CYS A 69 8.40 8.22 24.25
C CYS A 69 8.66 8.90 25.61
N ARG A 70 8.24 8.29 26.73
CA ARG A 70 8.50 8.83 28.09
C ARG A 70 9.98 9.08 28.43
N GLN A 71 10.86 8.12 28.10
CA GLN A 71 12.31 8.23 28.38
C GLN A 71 12.94 9.37 27.58
N CYS A 72 12.37 9.62 26.43
CA CYS A 72 12.91 10.47 25.41
C CYS A 72 12.38 11.89 25.54
N LEU A 73 11.13 12.01 26.01
CA LEU A 73 10.62 13.28 26.46
C LEU A 73 11.51 13.85 27.57
N HIS A 74 12.02 13.02 28.49
CA HIS A 74 12.96 13.50 29.51
C HIS A 74 14.32 13.93 28.93
N GLN A 75 14.85 13.21 27.94
CA GLN A 75 16.10 13.60 27.28
C GLN A 75 15.96 14.94 26.55
N TYR A 76 14.87 15.12 25.79
CA TYR A 76 14.62 16.32 24.98
C TYR A 76 13.77 17.38 25.69
N ALA A 77 13.44 17.20 26.97
CA ALA A 77 12.54 18.11 27.70
C ALA A 77 13.06 19.55 27.66
N LYS A 78 14.37 19.71 27.90
CA LYS A 78 15.05 21.00 27.90
C LYS A 78 15.04 21.66 26.52
N ASP A 79 15.29 20.89 25.47
CA ASP A 79 15.33 21.39 24.08
C ASP A 79 13.93 21.79 23.57
N ILE A 80 12.89 21.12 24.05
CA ILE A 80 11.49 21.48 23.78
C ILE A 80 11.08 22.73 24.57
N GLY A 81 11.81 23.09 25.64
CA GLY A 81 11.51 24.21 26.52
C GLY A 81 10.65 23.86 27.73
N PHE A 82 10.52 22.58 28.08
CA PHE A 82 9.93 22.18 29.35
C PHE A 82 10.88 22.49 30.50
N ILE A 83 10.44 23.34 31.42
CA ILE A 83 11.12 23.63 32.69
C ILE A 83 10.34 23.01 33.85
N LYS A 84 11.05 22.42 34.81
CA LYS A 84 10.46 21.99 36.07
C LYS A 84 10.24 23.23 36.91
N LEU A 85 8.97 23.55 37.17
CA LEU A 85 8.59 24.49 38.22
C LEU A 85 8.38 23.64 39.47
N ASP A 86 9.08 23.98 40.56
CA ASP A 86 8.92 23.32 41.86
C ASP A 86 7.60 23.69 42.54
#